data_AF-A0A3P7JTQ9-F1
#
_entry.id   AF-A0A3P7JTQ9-F1
#
_cell.length_a   1.000
_cell.length_b   1.000
_cell.length_c   1.000
_cell.angle_alpha   90.00
_cell.angle_beta   90.00
_cell.angle_gamma   90.00
#
_symmetry.space_group_name_H-M   'P 1'
#
loop_
_entity.id
_entity.type
_entity.pdbx_description
1 polymer ?
#
loop_
_entity_poly.entity_id
_entity_poly.type
_entity_poly.pdbx_seq_one_letter_code
_entity_poly.pdbx_strand_id
1 'polypeptide(L)'
;MYFGNSEANFFNETELRKAIDKYDVSMSVKPLLRREKRWTLWGGLYYAGTIYTTIGYGDLSAATFWGRLFTMIYAIMGIPMVITILNDWGTIMFRAIDGIFFYKISSVKSHLDTVHLSSGMEKQCSFHDQSNEKCIPMGVGAT
;
A
#
# COMPACT_ATOMS: atom_id res chain seq x y z
N MET A 1 -25.03 -10.93 -55.43
CA MET A 1 -25.40 -9.50 -55.25
C MET A 1 -24.49 -8.83 -54.21
N TYR A 2 -23.15 -8.94 -54.31
CA TYR A 2 -22.22 -8.39 -53.29
C TYR A 2 -21.20 -7.39 -53.86
N PHE A 3 -21.45 -6.80 -55.02
CA PHE A 3 -20.49 -5.92 -55.71
C PHE A 3 -20.92 -4.44 -55.79
N GLY A 4 -22.00 -4.03 -55.11
CA GLY A 4 -22.57 -2.67 -55.24
C GLY A 4 -22.25 -1.65 -54.13
N ASN A 5 -21.60 -2.07 -53.04
CA ASN A 5 -21.34 -1.20 -51.86
C ASN A 5 -19.86 -1.05 -51.49
N SER A 6 -18.94 -1.78 -52.12
CA SER A 6 -17.52 -1.74 -51.78
C SER A 6 -16.87 -0.41 -52.13
N GLU A 7 -17.23 0.20 -53.27
CA GLU A 7 -16.66 1.49 -53.71
C GLU A 7 -17.23 2.67 -52.92
N ALA A 8 -18.53 2.66 -52.60
CA ALA A 8 -19.16 3.67 -51.75
C ALA A 8 -18.63 3.63 -50.30
N ASN A 9 -18.41 2.43 -49.76
CA ASN A 9 -17.79 2.27 -48.43
C ASN A 9 -16.30 2.66 -48.44
N PHE A 10 -15.58 2.43 -49.55
CA PHE A 10 -14.19 2.85 -49.71
C PHE A 10 -14.05 4.36 -49.85
N PHE A 11 -14.92 5.01 -50.62
CA PHE A 11 -14.95 6.46 -50.77
C PHE A 11 -15.31 7.15 -49.43
N ASN A 12 -16.25 6.57 -48.66
CA ASN A 12 -16.62 7.06 -47.33
C ASN A 12 -15.47 6.88 -46.31
N GLU A 13 -14.82 5.72 -46.24
CA GLU A 13 -13.66 5.49 -45.35
C GLU A 13 -12.48 6.41 -45.67
N THR A 14 -12.12 6.57 -46.96
CA THR A 14 -10.96 7.38 -47.35
C THR A 14 -11.18 8.87 -47.12
N GLU A 15 -12.36 9.40 -47.44
CA GLU A 15 -12.71 10.80 -47.17
C GLU A 15 -12.89 11.07 -45.68
N LEU A 16 -13.46 10.13 -44.91
CA LEU A 16 -13.58 10.25 -43.45
C LEU A 16 -12.20 10.25 -42.79
N ARG A 17 -11.27 9.39 -43.23
CA ARG A 17 -9.87 9.38 -42.76
C ARG A 17 -9.15 10.69 -43.03
N LYS A 18 -9.35 11.27 -44.23
CA LYS A 18 -8.79 12.60 -44.57
C LYS A 18 -9.41 13.71 -43.73
N ALA A 19 -10.72 13.65 -43.47
CA ALA A 19 -11.39 14.63 -42.60
C ALA A 19 -10.86 14.54 -41.17
N ILE A 20 -10.74 13.34 -40.59
CA ILE A 20 -10.20 13.12 -39.24
C ILE A 20 -8.76 13.65 -39.14
N ASP A 21 -7.89 13.34 -40.10
CA ASP A 21 -6.51 13.84 -40.14
C ASP A 21 -6.45 15.37 -40.21
N LYS A 22 -7.33 15.98 -41.01
CA LYS A 22 -7.46 17.44 -41.11
C LYS A 22 -7.97 18.07 -39.80
N TYR A 23 -8.90 17.42 -39.10
CA TYR A 23 -9.37 17.85 -37.79
C TYR A 23 -8.26 17.72 -36.73
N ASP A 24 -7.49 16.63 -36.72
CA ASP A 24 -6.36 16.41 -35.79
C ASP A 24 -5.26 17.47 -35.97
N VAL A 25 -4.91 17.79 -37.22
CA VAL A 25 -3.93 18.85 -37.55
C VAL A 25 -4.46 20.25 -37.17
N SER A 26 -5.74 20.52 -37.43
CA SER A 26 -6.35 21.83 -37.13
C SER A 26 -6.54 22.06 -35.63
N MET A 27 -6.74 21.01 -34.85
CA MET A 27 -6.97 21.13 -33.41
C MET A 27 -5.67 21.40 -32.65
N SER A 28 -4.49 21.26 -33.28
CA SER A 28 -3.17 21.31 -32.60
C SER A 28 -3.21 20.53 -31.29
N VAL A 29 -3.95 19.42 -31.28
CA VAL A 29 -3.78 18.37 -30.29
C VAL A 29 -2.43 17.82 -30.65
N LYS A 30 -1.36 18.43 -30.10
CA LYS A 30 -0.12 17.71 -29.85
C LYS A 30 -0.64 16.42 -29.24
N PRO A 31 -0.47 15.28 -29.91
CA PRO A 31 -1.00 14.07 -29.36
C PRO A 31 -0.39 14.03 -27.96
N LEU A 32 -1.22 13.90 -26.93
CA LEU A 32 -0.71 13.76 -25.56
C LEU A 32 0.28 12.57 -25.46
N LEU A 33 0.46 11.83 -26.56
CA LEU A 33 1.71 11.19 -27.02
C LEU A 33 2.99 12.06 -27.04
N ARG A 34 3.18 13.07 -26.17
CA ARG A 34 4.40 12.94 -25.35
C ARG A 34 4.10 11.73 -24.48
N ARG A 35 4.25 10.54 -25.08
CA ARG A 35 4.19 9.26 -24.41
C ARG A 35 5.32 9.36 -23.41
N GLU A 36 5.03 9.92 -22.24
CA GLU A 36 5.93 9.90 -21.11
C GLU A 36 6.36 8.45 -21.05
N LYS A 37 7.66 8.26 -21.19
CA LYS A 37 8.25 6.96 -21.39
C LYS A 37 7.66 6.07 -20.30
N ARG A 38 6.74 5.17 -20.67
CA ARG A 38 5.93 4.39 -19.72
C ARG A 38 6.81 3.78 -18.63
N TRP A 39 8.04 3.43 -19.01
CA TRP A 39 9.12 3.04 -18.12
C TRP A 39 10.08 4.19 -17.84
N THR A 40 9.75 5.05 -16.87
CA THR A 40 10.72 5.87 -16.14
C THR A 40 11.15 5.14 -14.86
N LEU A 41 12.23 5.57 -14.21
CA LEU A 41 12.64 4.99 -12.92
C LEU A 41 11.51 5.08 -11.88
N TRP A 42 10.83 6.23 -11.81
CA TRP A 42 9.68 6.43 -10.93
C TRP A 42 8.48 5.56 -11.31
N GLY A 43 8.16 5.42 -12.60
CA GLY A 43 7.11 4.52 -13.07
C GLY A 43 7.41 3.04 -12.77
N GLY A 44 8.68 2.63 -12.87
CA GLY A 44 9.14 1.28 -12.51
C GLY A 44 9.05 1.01 -11.00
N LEU A 45 9.41 2.00 -10.17
CA LEU A 45 9.29 1.90 -8.71
C LEU A 45 7.80 1.80 -8.29
N TYR A 46 6.93 2.59 -8.91
CA TYR A 46 5.49 2.50 -8.70
C TYR A 46 4.93 1.13 -9.10
N TYR A 47 5.33 0.61 -10.26
CA TYR A 47 4.97 -0.73 -10.70
C TYR A 47 5.42 -1.81 -9.70
N ALA A 48 6.67 -1.74 -9.21
CA ALA A 48 7.20 -2.64 -8.20
C ALA A 48 6.41 -2.55 -6.87
N GLY A 49 6.11 -1.33 -6.41
CA GLY A 49 5.36 -1.10 -5.18
C GLY A 49 3.93 -1.62 -5.24
N THR A 50 3.24 -1.48 -6.38
CA THR A 50 1.88 -2.01 -6.56
C THR A 50 1.83 -3.54 -6.63
N ILE A 51 2.91 -4.19 -7.09
CA ILE A 51 3.08 -5.64 -7.01
C ILE A 51 3.29 -6.07 -5.55
N TYR A 52 4.20 -5.41 -4.82
CA TYR A 52 4.46 -5.74 -3.41
C TYR A 52 3.23 -5.58 -2.51
N THR A 53 2.47 -4.51 -2.71
CA THR A 53 1.25 -4.23 -1.96
C THR A 53 0.04 -5.00 -2.47
N THR A 54 0.20 -5.81 -3.53
CA THR A 54 -0.86 -6.58 -4.20
C THR A 54 -2.04 -5.74 -4.71
N ILE A 55 -1.89 -4.42 -4.81
CA ILE A 55 -2.94 -3.52 -5.32
C ILE A 55 -3.14 -3.74 -6.83
N GLY A 56 -2.03 -3.81 -7.58
CA GLY A 56 -2.02 -4.21 -8.99
C GLY A 56 -2.99 -3.46 -9.92
N TYR A 57 -2.90 -2.12 -9.98
CA TYR A 57 -3.80 -1.30 -10.83
C TYR A 57 -3.79 -1.66 -12.33
N GLY A 58 -2.68 -2.20 -12.85
CA GLY A 58 -2.58 -2.70 -14.23
C GLY A 58 -2.43 -1.64 -15.33
N ASP A 59 -2.30 -0.36 -14.96
CA ASP A 59 -2.05 0.78 -15.85
C ASP A 59 -0.65 0.71 -16.51
N LEU A 60 0.33 0.25 -15.73
CA LEU A 60 1.68 -0.11 -16.13
C LEU A 60 1.84 -1.63 -15.96
N SER A 61 2.11 -2.35 -17.05
CA SER A 61 2.32 -3.80 -17.00
C SER A 61 3.46 -4.24 -17.92
N ALA A 62 4.18 -5.27 -17.48
CA ALA A 62 5.20 -5.92 -18.31
C ALA A 62 4.53 -6.70 -19.46
N ALA A 63 4.55 -6.11 -20.66
CA ALA A 63 4.01 -6.77 -21.85
C ALA A 63 4.89 -7.97 -22.32
N THR A 64 6.17 -7.98 -21.95
CA THR A 64 7.16 -9.00 -22.37
C THR A 64 7.06 -10.28 -21.55
N PHE A 65 7.30 -11.43 -22.18
CA PHE A 65 7.27 -12.75 -21.52
C PHE A 65 8.23 -12.84 -20.33
N TRP A 66 9.48 -12.43 -20.55
CA TRP A 66 10.50 -12.40 -19.50
C TRP A 66 10.16 -11.45 -18.36
N GLY A 67 9.61 -10.27 -18.66
CA GLY A 67 9.21 -9.31 -17.64
C GLY A 67 8.13 -9.87 -16.69
N ARG A 68 7.17 -10.63 -17.24
CA ARG A 68 6.13 -11.32 -16.45
C ARG A 68 6.72 -12.40 -15.54
N LEU A 69 7.67 -13.18 -16.05
CA LEU A 69 8.35 -14.21 -15.27
C LEU A 69 9.15 -13.62 -14.11
N PHE A 70 9.90 -12.54 -14.35
CA PHE A 70 10.61 -11.81 -13.29
C PHE A 70 9.66 -11.28 -12.23
N THR A 71 8.53 -10.67 -12.62
CA THR A 71 7.55 -10.19 -11.63
C THR A 71 6.91 -11.29 -10.81
N MET A 72 6.77 -12.51 -11.36
CA MET A 72 6.21 -13.64 -10.64
C MET A 72 7.17 -14.13 -9.54
N ILE A 73 8.46 -14.27 -9.84
CA ILE A 73 9.50 -14.63 -8.86
C ILE A 73 9.61 -13.54 -7.79
N TYR A 74 9.56 -12.28 -8.22
CA TYR A 74 9.60 -11.12 -7.34
C TYR A 74 8.43 -11.07 -6.36
N ALA A 75 7.22 -11.38 -6.80
CA ALA A 75 6.03 -11.42 -5.94
C ALA A 75 6.18 -12.47 -4.82
N ILE A 76 6.70 -13.66 -5.14
CA ILE A 76 6.87 -14.76 -4.18
C ILE A 76 7.83 -14.37 -3.04
N MET A 77 8.95 -13.74 -3.36
CA MET A 77 9.92 -13.27 -2.35
C MET A 77 9.45 -11.98 -1.66
N GLY A 78 8.64 -11.18 -2.35
CA GLY A 78 8.21 -9.86 -1.91
C GLY A 78 7.15 -9.85 -0.82
N ILE A 79 6.13 -10.71 -0.98
CA ILE A 79 5.02 -10.82 -0.04
C ILE A 79 5.50 -11.15 1.39
N PRO A 80 6.37 -12.15 1.65
CA PRO A 80 6.84 -12.41 3.01
C PRO A 80 7.68 -11.25 3.57
N MET A 81 8.53 -10.63 2.75
CA MET A 81 9.33 -9.48 3.15
C MET A 81 8.48 -8.29 3.56
N VAL A 82 7.45 -7.95 2.78
CA VAL A 82 6.60 -6.78 3.06
C VAL A 82 5.80 -6.97 4.34
N ILE A 83 5.34 -8.19 4.64
CA ILE A 83 4.59 -8.51 5.86
C ILE A 83 5.46 -8.31 7.10
N THR A 84 6.73 -8.76 7.09
CA THR A 84 7.65 -8.54 8.21
C THR A 84 7.93 -7.05 8.43
N ILE A 85 8.19 -6.31 7.35
CA ILE A 85 8.44 -4.86 7.43
C ILE A 85 7.19 -4.14 7.97
N LEU A 86 6.00 -4.51 7.50
CA LEU A 86 4.74 -3.94 7.99
C LEU A 86 4.54 -4.20 9.48
N ASN A 87 4.91 -5.37 9.99
CA ASN A 87 4.81 -5.69 11.41
C ASN A 87 5.75 -4.81 12.27
N ASP A 88 6.98 -4.63 11.81
CA ASP A 88 7.97 -3.81 12.52
C ASP A 88 7.53 -2.34 12.54
N TRP A 89 7.08 -1.82 11.39
CA TRP A 89 6.58 -0.46 11.25
C TRP A 89 5.29 -0.24 12.05
N GLY A 90 4.38 -1.21 12.06
CA GLY A 90 3.17 -1.19 12.88
C GLY A 90 3.48 -1.14 14.37
N THR A 91 4.46 -1.90 14.83
CA THR A 91 4.90 -1.89 16.23
C THR A 91 5.52 -0.54 16.63
N ILE A 92 6.36 0.04 15.76
CA ILE A 92 6.95 1.36 15.99
C ILE A 92 5.85 2.43 16.06
N MET A 93 4.88 2.38 15.14
CA MET A 93 3.76 3.31 15.12
C MET A 93 2.90 3.19 16.38
N PHE A 94 2.59 1.97 16.82
CA PHE A 94 1.82 1.73 18.04
C PHE A 94 2.54 2.26 19.28
N ARG A 95 3.85 2.01 19.40
CA ARG A 95 4.67 2.55 20.50
C ARG A 95 4.75 4.08 20.49
N ALA A 96 4.77 4.71 19.31
CA ALA A 96 4.72 6.16 19.20
C ALA A 96 3.37 6.72 19.67
N ILE A 97 2.26 6.07 19.30
CA ILE A 97 0.91 6.44 19.74
C ILE A 97 0.78 6.30 21.25
N ASP A 98 1.21 5.16 21.82
CA ASP A 98 1.21 4.96 23.27
C ASP A 98 2.08 6.01 23.97
N GLY A 99 3.27 6.30 23.45
CA GLY A 99 4.13 7.35 24.00
C GLY A 99 3.45 8.72 24.04
N ILE A 100 2.73 9.10 22.97
CA ILE A 100 1.99 10.36 22.90
C ILE A 100 0.78 10.33 23.87
N PHE A 101 0.07 9.21 23.95
CA PHE A 101 -1.09 9.05 24.83
C PHE A 101 -0.68 9.07 26.30
N PHE A 102 0.35 8.33 26.70
CA PHE A 102 0.93 8.35 28.05
C PHE A 102 1.52 9.72 28.39
N TYR A 103 2.19 10.40 27.45
CA TYR A 103 2.67 11.77 27.67
C TYR A 103 1.51 12.72 28.01
N LYS A 104 0.38 12.63 27.28
CA LYS A 104 -0.83 13.41 27.55
C LYS A 104 -1.52 13.01 28.85
N ILE A 105 -1.64 11.72 29.15
CA ILE A 105 -2.24 11.21 30.39
C ILE A 105 -1.40 11.55 31.62
N SER A 106 -0.07 11.50 31.51
CA SER A 106 0.84 11.90 32.60
C SER A 106 0.75 13.39 32.90
N SER A 107 0.39 14.22 31.90
CA SER A 107 0.10 15.65 32.10
C SER A 107 -1.24 15.92 32.81
N VAL A 108 -2.18 14.97 32.79
CA VAL A 108 -3.47 15.03 33.52
C VAL A 108 -3.35 14.38 34.90
N LYS A 109 -2.53 13.32 35.02
CA LYS A 109 -2.26 12.62 36.26
C LYS A 109 -1.57 13.50 37.32
N SER A 110 -0.72 14.45 36.90
CA SER A 110 -0.13 15.46 37.80
C SER A 110 -1.16 16.37 38.48
N HIS A 111 -2.39 16.47 37.95
CA HIS A 111 -3.48 17.21 38.60
C HIS A 111 -4.39 16.33 39.46
N LEU A 112 -4.41 15.00 39.27
CA LEU A 112 -5.28 14.06 40.00
C LEU A 112 -4.58 13.35 41.16
N ASP A 113 -3.25 13.19 41.13
CA ASP A 113 -2.49 12.53 42.20
C ASP A 113 -2.51 13.33 43.53
N THR A 114 -2.74 14.66 43.49
CA THR A 114 -2.91 15.49 44.70
C THR A 114 -4.24 15.24 45.41
N VAL A 115 -5.25 14.69 44.72
CA VAL A 115 -6.59 14.44 45.28
C VAL A 115 -6.72 12.99 45.79
N HIS A 116 -5.98 12.03 45.24
CA HIS A 116 -6.15 10.60 45.55
C HIS A 116 -5.29 10.05 46.70
N LEU A 117 -4.32 10.80 47.25
CA LEU A 117 -3.56 10.37 48.44
C LEU A 117 -4.36 10.36 49.75
N SER A 118 -5.66 10.73 49.74
CA SER A 118 -6.53 10.64 50.92
C SER A 118 -7.31 9.33 51.05
N SER A 119 -7.25 8.40 50.09
CA SER A 119 -8.02 7.14 50.19
C SER A 119 -7.37 5.97 49.45
N GLY A 120 -6.68 5.10 50.20
CA GLY A 120 -6.75 3.65 49.99
C GLY A 120 -5.99 3.05 48.80
N MET A 121 -5.08 2.13 49.12
CA MET A 121 -4.32 1.30 48.18
C MET A 121 -5.21 0.47 47.23
N GLU A 122 -4.99 0.53 45.91
CA GLU A 122 -5.31 -0.58 44.99
C GLU A 122 -4.37 -0.61 43.75
N LYS A 123 -3.44 -1.56 43.80
CA LYS A 123 -2.71 -2.32 42.77
C LYS A 123 -2.56 -1.76 41.34
N GLN A 124 -1.30 -1.51 40.97
CA GLN A 124 -0.83 -1.35 39.59
C GLN A 124 -0.71 -2.74 38.92
N CYS A 125 -1.63 -3.10 38.04
CA CYS A 125 -1.42 -4.20 37.07
C CYS A 125 -0.69 -3.65 35.85
N SER A 126 0.61 -3.94 35.76
CA SER A 126 1.38 -3.73 34.53
C SER A 126 0.88 -4.69 33.46
N PHE A 127 0.32 -4.14 32.39
CA PHE A 127 0.11 -4.80 31.11
C PHE A 127 1.49 -5.11 30.52
N HIS A 128 2.08 -6.24 30.90
CA HIS A 128 3.30 -6.75 30.31
C HIS A 128 3.25 -8.27 30.22
N ASP A 129 3.24 -8.74 28.98
CA ASP A 129 3.66 -10.06 28.52
C ASP A 129 2.75 -11.26 28.80
N GLN A 130 1.93 -11.58 27.80
CA GLN A 130 1.34 -12.90 27.62
C GLN A 130 2.41 -13.86 27.08
N SER A 131 3.42 -14.20 27.87
CA SER A 131 4.26 -15.37 27.57
C SER A 131 4.87 -15.96 28.86
N ASN A 132 4.75 -17.27 28.97
CA ASN A 132 5.44 -18.14 29.94
C ASN A 132 4.75 -18.36 31.29
N GLU A 133 3.82 -19.31 31.30
CA GLU A 133 3.44 -20.07 32.50
C GLU A 133 4.67 -20.79 33.06
N LYS A 134 5.24 -20.29 34.15
CA LYS A 134 6.08 -21.12 35.03
C LYS A 134 5.86 -20.79 36.49
N CYS A 135 4.69 -21.20 36.99
CA CYS A 135 4.45 -21.35 38.42
C CYS A 135 5.24 -22.56 38.92
N ILE A 136 6.40 -22.32 39.53
CA ILE A 136 7.03 -23.31 40.42
C ILE A 136 6.50 -22.99 41.83
N PRO A 137 5.81 -23.93 42.52
CA PRO A 137 5.35 -23.67 43.88
C PRO A 137 6.55 -23.65 44.83
N MET A 138 6.80 -22.49 45.45
CA MET A 138 7.51 -22.43 46.72
C MET A 138 6.53 -22.72 47.85
N GLY A 139 6.75 -23.82 48.56
CA GLY A 139 5.99 -24.22 49.73
C GLY A 139 6.80 -25.16 50.62
N VAL A 140 7.70 -24.56 51.39
CA VAL A 140 8.29 -25.15 52.59
C VAL A 140 7.21 -25.23 53.67
N GLY A 141 7.11 -26.36 54.37
CA GLY A 141 6.57 -26.44 55.73
C GLY A 141 5.15 -27.01 55.87
N ALA A 142 5.06 -28.33 55.99
CA ALA A 142 4.01 -28.97 56.80
C ALA A 142 4.70 -29.97 57.74
N THR A 143 4.45 -29.77 59.04
CA THR A 143 4.81 -30.58 60.23
C THR A 143 6.28 -30.73 60.61
#